data_AF-A0AAC8TDS7-F1
#
_entry.id   AF-A0AAC8TDS7-F1
#
_cell.length_a   1.000
_cell.length_b   1.000
_cell.length_c   1.000
_cell.angle_alpha   90.00
_cell.angle_beta   90.00
_cell.angle_gamma   90.00
#
_symmetry.space_group_name_H-M   'P 1'
#
loop_
_entity.id
_entity.type
_entity.pdbx_description
1 polymer ?
#
loop_
_entity_poly.entity_id
_entity_poly.type
_entity_poly.pdbx_seq_one_letter_code
_entity_poly.pdbx_strand_id
1 'polypeptide(L)'
;MELASALPFCSGHAGLSFHSEIHVAGVRDKLHEYCFRYPGLDIPELEHLALKLGTRVRGPAWLTFLGQQVLGALGGVTALRARLSSPGTTVQELNGERAVVTLGPWPEAGDTEQGQLLPAYRELARVLEPWLYREEPGRPGLEVPETTRRWERRFLD
;
A
#
# COMPACT_ATOMS: atom_id res chain seq x y z
N MET A 1 15.86 3.60 -10.49
CA MET A 1 14.55 3.25 -11.09
C MET A 1 14.66 2.40 -12.37
N GLU A 2 15.86 2.16 -12.92
CA GLU A 2 16.03 1.35 -14.14
C GLU A 2 15.38 -0.04 -14.06
N LEU A 3 15.51 -0.73 -12.92
CA LEU A 3 14.91 -2.06 -12.74
C LEU A 3 13.39 -2.07 -12.98
N ALA A 4 12.67 -1.07 -12.48
CA ALA A 4 11.22 -0.97 -12.65
C ALA A 4 10.83 -0.67 -14.10
N SER A 5 11.67 0.04 -14.86
CA SER A 5 11.39 0.29 -16.28
C SER A 5 11.43 -1.00 -17.12
N ALA A 6 12.21 -2.00 -16.71
CA ALA A 6 12.43 -3.24 -17.43
C ALA A 6 11.44 -4.37 -17.09
N LEU A 7 10.88 -4.39 -15.86
CA LEU A 7 10.05 -5.50 -15.39
C LEU A 7 8.56 -5.30 -15.69
N PRO A 8 7.84 -6.26 -16.31
CA PRO A 8 6.40 -6.17 -16.49
C PRO A 8 5.70 -6.34 -15.14
N PHE A 9 5.18 -5.25 -14.56
CA PHE A 9 4.44 -5.28 -13.30
C PHE A 9 3.05 -4.67 -13.45
N CYS A 10 2.09 -5.20 -12.70
CA CYS A 10 0.75 -4.61 -12.55
C CYS A 10 0.70 -3.62 -11.38
N SER A 11 1.39 -3.96 -10.29
CA SER A 11 1.56 -3.12 -9.12
C SER A 11 2.81 -3.55 -8.35
N GLY A 12 3.27 -2.72 -7.43
CA GLY A 12 4.38 -3.04 -6.53
C GLY A 12 4.56 -1.95 -5.49
N HIS A 13 5.39 -2.20 -4.48
CA HIS A 13 5.63 -1.22 -3.43
C HIS A 13 7.01 -1.38 -2.78
N ALA A 14 7.49 -0.32 -2.15
CA ALA A 14 8.64 -0.36 -1.26
C ALA A 14 8.43 0.61 -0.09
N GLY A 15 8.94 0.25 1.08
CA GLY A 15 8.77 1.02 2.31
C GLY A 15 9.33 0.28 3.51
N LEU A 16 8.96 0.74 4.71
CA LEU A 16 9.30 0.04 5.95
C LEU A 16 8.38 -1.16 6.15
N SER A 17 8.89 -2.17 6.83
CA SER A 17 8.11 -3.34 7.24
C SER A 17 8.51 -3.79 8.64
N PHE A 18 7.60 -4.48 9.31
CA PHE A 18 7.95 -5.23 10.49
C PHE A 18 8.77 -6.47 10.11
N HIS A 19 9.87 -6.68 10.82
CA HIS A 19 10.65 -7.91 10.74
C HIS A 19 10.37 -8.76 11.97
N SER A 20 9.51 -9.78 11.82
CA SER A 20 9.09 -10.63 12.92
C SER A 20 8.72 -12.03 12.44
N GLU A 21 8.94 -13.04 13.28
CA GLU A 21 8.44 -14.40 13.06
C GLU A 21 6.94 -14.48 13.41
N ILE A 22 6.08 -14.09 12.46
CA ILE A 22 4.62 -13.98 12.67
C ILE A 22 3.94 -15.29 13.09
N HIS A 23 4.61 -16.43 12.88
CA HIS A 23 4.11 -17.76 13.24
C HIS A 23 4.44 -18.17 14.68
N VAL A 24 5.27 -17.41 15.39
CA VAL A 24 5.55 -17.65 16.81
C VAL A 24 4.37 -17.16 17.65
N ALA A 25 3.96 -17.97 18.62
CA ALA A 25 2.82 -17.67 19.49
C ALA A 25 2.98 -16.29 20.18
N GLY A 26 1.92 -15.49 20.13
CA GLY A 26 1.89 -14.13 20.73
C GLY A 26 2.55 -13.03 19.88
N VAL A 27 3.39 -13.35 18.89
CA VAL A 27 4.02 -12.33 18.03
C VAL A 27 2.99 -11.63 17.16
N ARG A 28 2.04 -12.37 16.58
CA ARG A 28 0.99 -11.80 15.73
C ARG A 28 0.10 -10.81 16.49
N ASP A 29 -0.26 -11.12 17.72
CA ASP A 29 -1.09 -10.23 18.54
C ASP A 29 -0.34 -8.94 18.86
N LYS A 30 0.96 -9.05 19.21
CA LYS A 30 1.79 -7.88 19.46
C LYS A 30 2.03 -7.03 18.19
N LEU A 31 2.18 -7.68 17.05
CA LEU A 31 2.29 -7.02 15.75
C LEU A 31 1.04 -6.21 15.43
N HIS A 32 -0.15 -6.76 15.72
CA HIS A 32 -1.41 -6.05 15.52
C HIS A 32 -1.53 -4.79 16.40
N GLU A 33 -1.01 -4.81 17.63
CA GLU A 33 -0.95 -3.61 18.47
C GLU A 33 -0.06 -2.53 17.83
N TYR A 34 1.13 -2.90 17.37
CA TYR A 34 2.08 -1.94 16.81
C TYR A 34 1.70 -1.44 15.43
N CYS A 35 1.02 -2.24 14.61
CA CYS A 35 0.73 -1.84 13.23
C CYS A 35 -0.23 -0.63 13.18
N PHE A 36 -1.23 -0.57 14.06
CA PHE A 36 -2.13 0.60 14.13
C PHE A 36 -1.46 1.85 14.71
N ARG A 37 -0.41 1.69 15.51
CA ARG A 37 0.43 2.81 15.95
C ARG A 37 1.32 3.32 14.81
N TYR A 38 1.91 2.41 14.06
CA TYR A 38 2.87 2.69 12.99
C TYR A 38 2.34 2.27 11.61
N PRO A 39 1.32 2.97 11.06
CA PRO A 39 0.60 2.53 9.86
C PRO A 39 1.44 2.54 8.58
N GLY A 40 2.61 3.21 8.58
CA GLY A 40 3.56 3.22 7.48
C GLY A 40 4.39 1.95 7.35
N LEU A 41 4.44 1.09 8.39
CA LEU A 41 5.09 -0.21 8.33
C LEU A 41 4.16 -1.25 7.71
N ASP A 42 4.65 -1.98 6.72
CA ASP A 42 3.95 -3.11 6.14
C ASP A 42 4.10 -4.38 7.00
N ILE A 43 3.11 -5.27 6.93
CA ILE A 43 3.13 -6.60 7.54
C ILE A 43 3.31 -7.64 6.42
N PRO A 44 4.54 -8.06 6.10
CA PRO A 44 4.81 -8.86 4.91
C PRO A 44 4.26 -10.29 5.06
N GLU A 45 3.10 -10.55 4.47
CA GLU A 45 2.52 -11.90 4.29
C GLU A 45 2.62 -12.30 2.81
N LEU A 46 3.85 -12.39 2.29
CA LEU A 46 4.11 -12.49 0.86
C LEU A 46 3.60 -13.81 0.25
N GLU A 47 3.69 -14.93 0.97
CA GLU A 47 3.22 -16.24 0.47
C GLU A 47 1.72 -16.23 0.16
N HIS A 48 0.92 -15.71 1.09
CA HIS A 48 -0.53 -15.60 0.93
C HIS A 48 -0.91 -14.51 -0.09
N LEU A 49 -0.27 -13.33 0.00
CA LEU A 49 -0.62 -12.22 -0.87
C LEU A 49 -0.30 -12.50 -2.33
N ALA A 50 0.82 -13.17 -2.63
CA ALA A 50 1.22 -13.48 -4.00
C ALA A 50 0.16 -14.29 -4.77
N LEU A 51 -0.62 -15.11 -4.06
CA LEU A 51 -1.69 -15.93 -4.64
C LEU A 51 -2.99 -15.17 -4.90
N LYS A 52 -3.19 -14.02 -4.23
CA LYS A 52 -4.49 -13.32 -4.19
C LYS A 52 -4.48 -11.89 -4.71
N LEU A 53 -3.33 -11.22 -4.74
CA LEU A 53 -3.22 -9.80 -5.11
C LEU A 53 -3.72 -9.54 -6.54
N GLY A 54 -3.42 -10.45 -7.46
CA GLY A 54 -3.75 -10.31 -8.87
C GLY A 54 -3.21 -9.00 -9.44
N THR A 55 -4.10 -8.18 -10.00
CA THR A 55 -3.76 -6.87 -10.57
C THR A 55 -4.15 -5.68 -9.66
N ARG A 56 -4.58 -5.96 -8.42
CA ARG A 56 -4.88 -4.93 -7.41
C ARG A 56 -3.60 -4.34 -6.81
N VAL A 57 -3.73 -3.25 -6.07
CA VAL A 57 -2.62 -2.61 -5.34
C VAL A 57 -2.73 -2.97 -3.86
N ARG A 58 -1.66 -3.44 -3.23
CA ARG A 58 -1.69 -3.81 -1.80
C ARG A 58 -2.11 -2.66 -0.89
N GLY A 59 -1.65 -1.45 -1.19
CA GLY A 59 -1.88 -0.25 -0.41
C GLY A 59 -0.79 0.79 -0.68
N PRO A 60 -0.99 2.05 -0.27
CA PRO A 60 0.08 3.04 -0.27
C PRO A 60 1.26 2.58 0.57
N ALA A 61 2.45 2.82 0.03
CA ALA A 61 3.73 2.71 0.73
C ALA A 61 4.58 3.93 0.34
N TRP A 62 5.81 4.00 0.84
CA TRP A 62 6.72 5.09 0.48
C TRP A 62 6.91 5.20 -1.04
N LEU A 63 7.17 4.07 -1.70
CA LEU A 63 7.12 3.94 -3.16
C LEU A 63 5.93 3.06 -3.52
N THR A 64 5.07 3.52 -4.42
CA THR A 64 3.96 2.74 -4.98
C THR A 64 4.06 2.72 -6.49
N PHE A 65 4.23 1.52 -7.05
CA PHE A 65 4.33 1.27 -8.47
C PHE A 65 2.94 0.95 -9.01
N LEU A 66 2.53 1.70 -10.03
CA LEU A 66 1.21 1.59 -10.65
C LEU A 66 1.38 1.13 -12.10
N GLY A 67 0.75 0.01 -12.43
CA GLY A 67 0.70 -0.55 -13.77
C GLY A 67 -0.42 0.02 -14.63
N GLN A 68 -0.44 -0.42 -15.89
CA GLN A 68 -1.38 0.02 -16.91
C GLN A 68 -2.85 -0.05 -16.47
N GLN A 69 -3.26 -1.11 -15.79
CA GLN A 69 -4.66 -1.28 -15.38
C GLN A 69 -5.14 -0.15 -14.45
N VAL A 70 -4.33 0.19 -13.43
CA VAL A 70 -4.69 1.22 -12.45
C VAL A 70 -4.45 2.61 -13.04
N LEU A 71 -3.30 2.82 -13.68
CA LEU A 71 -2.92 4.11 -14.23
C LEU A 71 -3.83 4.53 -15.40
N GLY A 72 -4.21 3.60 -16.27
CA GLY A 72 -5.17 3.84 -17.35
C GLY A 72 -6.54 4.22 -16.81
N ALA A 73 -7.04 3.51 -15.79
CA ALA A 73 -8.32 3.82 -15.15
C ALA A 73 -8.31 5.17 -14.39
N LEU A 74 -7.15 5.62 -13.93
CA LEU A 74 -6.95 6.95 -13.35
C LEU A 74 -6.92 8.09 -14.38
N GLY A 75 -6.82 7.77 -15.68
CA GLY A 75 -6.64 8.76 -16.75
C GLY A 75 -5.18 9.15 -17.01
N GLY A 76 -4.23 8.29 -16.63
CA GLY A 76 -2.80 8.47 -16.87
C GLY A 76 -2.07 9.28 -15.80
N VAL A 77 -0.78 9.53 -16.04
CA VAL A 77 0.12 10.21 -15.09
C VAL A 77 -0.32 11.65 -14.80
N THR A 78 -0.76 12.39 -15.82
CA THR A 78 -1.21 13.78 -15.65
C THR A 78 -2.43 13.87 -14.74
N ALA A 79 -3.42 12.99 -14.92
CA ALA A 79 -4.60 12.95 -14.07
C ALA A 79 -4.25 12.50 -12.64
N LEU A 80 -3.33 11.55 -12.48
CA LEU A 80 -2.81 11.15 -11.17
C LEU A 80 -2.12 12.31 -10.44
N ARG A 81 -1.22 13.04 -11.11
CA ARG A 81 -0.54 14.23 -10.54
C ARG A 81 -1.54 15.29 -10.10
N ALA A 82 -2.59 15.54 -10.88
CA ALA A 82 -3.62 16.54 -10.54
C ALA A 82 -4.45 16.18 -9.30
N ARG A 83 -4.50 14.89 -8.91
CA ARG A 83 -5.22 14.41 -7.71
C ARG A 83 -4.36 14.37 -6.46
N LEU A 84 -3.05 14.59 -6.56
CA LEU A 84 -2.11 14.52 -5.45
C LEU A 84 -1.56 15.92 -5.14
N SER A 85 -1.75 16.35 -3.90
CA SER A 85 -1.40 17.71 -3.43
C SER A 85 -0.46 17.70 -2.23
N SER A 86 -0.24 16.53 -1.61
CA SER A 86 0.61 16.42 -0.43
C SER A 86 2.05 16.85 -0.71
N PRO A 87 2.66 17.69 0.14
CA PRO A 87 4.04 18.13 -0.04
C PRO A 87 5.01 16.95 -0.09
N GLY A 88 5.99 17.03 -1.01
CA GLY A 88 6.99 15.97 -1.18
C GLY A 88 6.51 14.74 -1.95
N THR A 89 5.23 14.65 -2.31
CA THR A 89 4.73 13.61 -3.21
C THR A 89 5.21 13.88 -4.63
N THR A 90 5.83 12.87 -5.25
CA THR A 90 6.22 12.93 -6.66
C THR A 90 5.61 11.76 -7.43
N VAL A 91 5.33 11.99 -8.71
CA VAL A 91 4.86 10.95 -9.63
C VAL A 91 5.84 10.91 -10.80
N GLN A 92 6.61 9.83 -10.88
CA GLN A 92 7.51 9.57 -11.99
C GLN A 92 6.84 8.64 -13.01
N GLU A 93 6.82 9.06 -14.27
CA GLU A 93 6.37 8.23 -15.37
C GLU A 93 7.44 7.20 -15.75
N LEU A 94 6.99 6.01 -16.12
CA LEU A 94 7.80 4.91 -16.64
C LEU A 94 7.22 4.45 -17.98
N ASN A 95 8.04 3.80 -18.80
CA ASN A 95 7.61 3.27 -20.10
C ASN A 95 6.42 2.32 -19.96
N GLY A 96 5.54 2.28 -20.97
CA GLY A 96 4.44 1.30 -21.03
C GLY A 96 3.31 1.57 -20.05
N GLU A 97 2.87 2.83 -19.95
CA GLU A 97 1.73 3.25 -19.12
C GLU A 97 1.90 2.85 -17.64
N ARG A 98 3.10 3.10 -17.11
CA ARG A 98 3.46 2.79 -15.72
C ARG A 98 3.91 4.05 -15.00
N ALA A 99 3.77 4.07 -13.69
CA ALA A 99 4.26 5.17 -12.87
C ALA A 99 4.73 4.71 -11.50
N VAL A 100 5.56 5.52 -10.86
CA VAL A 100 5.94 5.37 -9.46
C VAL A 100 5.52 6.63 -8.72
N VAL A 101 4.70 6.46 -7.68
CA VAL A 101 4.41 7.51 -6.71
C VAL A 101 5.41 7.38 -5.57
N THR A 102 6.06 8.48 -5.20
CA THR A 102 6.99 8.56 -4.07
C THR A 102 6.46 9.55 -3.05
N LEU A 103 6.26 9.11 -1.81
CA LEU A 103 5.71 9.92 -0.71
C LEU A 103 6.84 10.48 0.15
N GLY A 104 7.47 11.56 -0.31
CA GLY A 104 8.58 12.20 0.40
C GLY A 104 9.95 11.54 0.17
N PRO A 105 11.02 12.14 0.73
CA PRO A 105 12.41 11.73 0.46
C PRO A 105 12.87 10.44 1.14
N TRP A 106 12.20 10.00 2.21
CA TRP A 106 12.50 8.77 2.94
C TRP A 106 11.20 8.11 3.41
N PRO A 107 11.18 6.80 3.65
CA PRO A 107 9.98 6.13 4.11
C PRO A 107 9.67 6.51 5.56
N GLU A 108 8.39 6.76 5.84
CA GLU A 108 7.92 7.12 7.18
C GLU A 108 7.13 5.97 7.82
N ALA A 109 7.33 5.76 9.12
CA ALA A 109 6.55 4.81 9.91
C ALA A 109 5.19 5.38 10.34
N GLY A 110 5.12 6.70 10.50
CA GLY A 110 4.09 7.37 11.28
C GLY A 110 4.26 7.10 12.78
N ASP A 111 3.35 7.62 13.58
CA ASP A 111 3.13 7.30 15.00
C ASP A 111 1.81 7.98 15.39
N THR A 112 0.71 7.21 15.42
CA THR A 112 -0.62 7.76 15.65
C THR A 112 -0.79 8.34 17.05
N GLU A 113 -0.01 7.88 18.03
CA GLU A 113 -0.01 8.42 19.40
C GLU A 113 0.69 9.79 19.47
N GLN A 114 1.56 10.09 18.51
CA GLN A 114 2.27 11.38 18.39
C GLN A 114 1.66 12.29 17.32
N GLY A 115 0.49 11.94 16.76
CA GLY A 115 -0.18 12.71 15.72
C GLY A 115 0.49 12.65 14.34
N GLN A 116 1.42 11.72 14.11
CA GLN A 116 2.10 11.52 12.83
C GLN A 116 1.26 10.59 11.94
N LEU A 117 0.20 11.16 11.34
CA LEU A 117 -0.86 10.42 10.66
C LEU A 117 -0.60 10.12 9.17
N LEU A 118 0.60 10.44 8.65
CA LEU A 118 1.00 10.17 7.26
C LEU A 118 0.00 10.72 6.22
N PRO A 119 -0.23 12.05 6.15
CA PRO A 119 -1.25 12.63 5.27
C PRO A 119 -1.07 12.28 3.78
N ALA A 120 0.18 12.19 3.30
CA ALA A 120 0.48 11.79 1.93
C ALA A 120 0.06 10.35 1.61
N TYR A 121 0.19 9.44 2.58
CA TYR A 121 -0.23 8.04 2.45
C TYR A 121 -1.76 7.96 2.43
N ARG A 122 -2.43 8.76 3.26
CA ARG A 122 -3.91 8.86 3.30
C ARG A 122 -4.49 9.46 2.02
N GLU A 123 -3.85 10.49 1.47
CA GLU A 123 -4.24 11.06 0.17
C GLU A 123 -4.12 10.01 -0.94
N LEU A 124 -2.98 9.32 -1.03
CA LEU A 124 -2.80 8.27 -2.04
C LEU A 124 -3.79 7.12 -1.83
N ALA A 125 -4.09 6.73 -0.59
CA ALA A 125 -5.10 5.69 -0.29
C ALA A 125 -6.46 6.05 -0.88
N ARG A 126 -6.91 7.29 -0.69
CA ARG A 126 -8.21 7.76 -1.20
C ARG A 126 -8.24 7.77 -2.72
N VAL A 127 -7.16 8.20 -3.36
CA VAL A 127 -7.04 8.16 -4.83
C VAL A 127 -7.09 6.72 -5.34
N LEU A 128 -6.48 5.78 -4.62
CA LEU A 128 -6.36 4.39 -5.04
C LEU A 128 -7.50 3.47 -4.54
N GLU A 129 -8.42 3.95 -3.69
CA GLU A 129 -9.42 3.13 -2.99
C GLU A 129 -10.12 2.08 -3.87
N PRO A 130 -10.56 2.39 -5.11
CA PRO A 130 -11.23 1.42 -5.97
C PRO A 130 -10.36 0.23 -6.41
N TRP A 131 -9.04 0.38 -6.36
CA TRP A 131 -8.06 -0.61 -6.81
C TRP A 131 -7.26 -1.25 -5.68
N LEU A 132 -7.53 -0.86 -4.43
CA LEU A 132 -6.88 -1.47 -3.27
C LEU A 132 -7.32 -2.92 -3.10
N TYR A 133 -6.34 -3.77 -2.81
CA TYR A 133 -6.60 -5.14 -2.40
C TYR A 133 -7.39 -5.16 -1.10
N ARG A 134 -8.36 -6.06 -1.05
CA ARG A 134 -9.12 -6.41 0.14
C ARG A 134 -9.20 -7.91 0.20
N GLU A 135 -8.91 -8.46 1.37
CA GLU A 135 -8.98 -9.88 1.62
C GLU A 135 -10.43 -10.34 1.43
N GLU A 136 -10.56 -11.46 0.73
CA GLU A 136 -11.85 -12.13 0.53
C GLU A 136 -11.86 -13.42 1.37
N PRO A 137 -13.03 -13.82 1.92
CA PRO A 137 -13.14 -15.06 2.66
C PRO A 137 -12.57 -16.25 1.90
N GLY A 138 -11.71 -17.03 2.56
CA GLY A 138 -11.09 -18.20 1.93
C GLY A 138 -12.08 -19.31 1.56
N ARG A 139 -13.29 -19.30 2.13
CA ARG A 139 -14.39 -20.23 1.85
C ARG A 139 -15.74 -19.54 2.05
N PRO A 140 -16.82 -19.99 1.37
CA PRO A 140 -18.17 -19.52 1.64
C PRO A 140 -18.53 -19.68 3.13
N GLY A 141 -19.12 -18.64 3.73
CA GLY A 141 -19.56 -18.65 5.13
C GLY A 141 -18.49 -18.32 6.17
N LEU A 142 -17.22 -18.14 5.78
CA LEU A 142 -16.21 -17.57 6.66
C LEU A 142 -16.19 -16.04 6.55
N GLU A 143 -15.83 -15.38 7.64
CA GLU A 143 -15.61 -13.93 7.66
C GLU A 143 -14.12 -13.60 7.70
N VAL A 144 -13.75 -12.51 7.03
CA VAL A 144 -12.43 -11.92 7.17
C VAL A 144 -12.37 -11.22 8.54
N PRO A 145 -11.33 -11.44 9.36
CA PRO A 145 -11.20 -10.78 10.65
C PRO A 145 -11.34 -9.26 10.54
N GLU A 146 -12.05 -8.66 11.49
CA GLU A 146 -12.25 -7.20 11.51
C GLU A 146 -10.91 -6.45 11.57
N THR A 147 -9.93 -6.99 12.30
CA THR A 147 -8.57 -6.45 12.38
C THR A 147 -7.92 -6.36 11.00
N THR A 148 -8.07 -7.39 10.15
CA THR A 148 -7.58 -7.39 8.77
C THR A 148 -8.27 -6.29 7.95
N ARG A 149 -9.60 -6.17 8.04
CA ARG A 149 -10.36 -5.13 7.32
C ARG A 149 -9.92 -3.72 7.74
N ARG A 150 -9.74 -3.50 9.05
CA ARG A 150 -9.24 -2.23 9.60
C ARG A 150 -7.82 -1.95 9.13
N TRP A 151 -6.97 -2.96 9.06
CA TRP A 151 -5.59 -2.81 8.57
C TRP A 151 -5.52 -2.41 7.09
N GLU A 152 -6.33 -3.03 6.24
CA GLU A 152 -6.45 -2.70 4.82
C GLU A 152 -6.99 -1.27 4.60
N ARG A 153 -7.85 -0.79 5.51
CA ARG A 153 -8.44 0.55 5.48
C ARG A 153 -7.73 1.59 6.35
N ARG A 154 -6.57 1.28 6.93
CA ARG A 154 -5.86 2.12 7.92
C ARG A 154 -5.57 3.56 7.47
N PHE A 155 -5.56 3.82 6.16
CA PHE A 155 -5.34 5.14 5.57
C PHE A 155 -6.62 5.81 5.04
N LEU A 156 -7.73 5.10 5.03
CA LEU A 156 -9.04 5.58 4.59
C LEU A 156 -9.91 6.04 5.76
N ASP A 157 -9.82 5.33 6.88
CA ASP A 157 -10.56 5.58 8.12
C ASP A 157 -9.75 6.47 9.08
#